data_AF-A0A452Y6W7-F1
#
_entry.id   AF-A0A452Y6W7-F1
#
_cell.length_a   1.000
_cell.length_b   1.000
_cell.length_c   1.000
_cell.angle_alpha   90.00
_cell.angle_beta   90.00
_cell.angle_gamma   90.00
#
_symmetry.space_group_name_H-M   'P 1'
#
loop_
_entity.id
_entity.type
_entity.pdbx_description
1 polymer ?
#
loop_
_entity_poly.entity_id
_entity_poly.type
_entity_poly.pdbx_seq_one_letter_code
_entity_poly.pdbx_strand_id
1 'polypeptide(L)' 'MSKAEVRRVVDDTLDEMGLRECAERPIGTWHLRGISGGEKKRLCIALEILTRPRLLFLDEP' A
#
# COMPACT_ATOMS: atom_id res chain seq x y z
N MET A 1 -4.93 -14.78 -12.63
CA MET A 1 -5.08 -14.91 -11.16
C MET A 1 -6.57 -14.94 -10.83
N SER A 2 -6.99 -15.87 -9.98
CA SER A 2 -8.32 -15.86 -9.39
C SER A 2 -8.48 -14.65 -8.47
N LYS A 3 -9.72 -14.23 -8.20
CA LYS A 3 -10.00 -13.18 -7.21
C LYS A 3 -9.41 -13.51 -5.84
N ALA A 4 -9.41 -14.79 -5.46
CA ALA A 4 -8.86 -15.26 -4.20
C ALA A 4 -7.32 -15.13 -4.15
N GLU A 5 -6.64 -15.36 -5.27
CA GLU A 5 -5.18 -15.16 -5.38
C GLU A 5 -4.83 -13.67 -5.31
N VAL A 6 -5.58 -12.80 -6.00
CA VAL A 6 -5.36 -11.35 -5.95
C VAL A 6 -5.53 -10.85 -4.52
N ARG A 7 -6.60 -11.29 -3.84
CA ARG A 7 -6.86 -10.89 -2.45
C ARG A 7 -5.74 -11.32 -1.50
N ARG A 8 -5.22 -12.54 -1.65
CA ARG A 8 -4.09 -13.01 -0.85
C ARG A 8 -2.86 -12.12 -1.02
N VAL A 9 -2.48 -11.83 -2.27
CA VAL A 9 -1.32 -10.96 -2.54
C VAL A 9 -1.51 -9.56 -1.95
N VAL A 10 -2.72 -9.00 -2.02
CA VAL A 10 -3.04 -7.71 -1.42
C VAL A 10 -2.92 -7.77 0.11
N ASP A 11 -3.51 -8.77 0.74
CA ASP A 11 -3.49 -8.93 2.21
C ASP A 11 -2.04 -9.12 2.71
N ASP A 12 -1.24 -9.96 2.04
CA ASP A 12 0.18 -10.18 2.37
C ASP A 12 0.98 -8.87 2.24
N THR A 13 0.75 -8.10 1.17
CA THR A 13 1.44 -6.81 0.95
C THR A 13 1.06 -5.78 2.00
N LEU A 14 -0.22 -5.72 2.42
CA LEU A 14 -0.67 -4.82 3.47
C LEU A 14 -0.03 -5.16 4.82
N ASP A 15 0.18 -6.44 5.10
CA ASP A 15 0.86 -6.90 6.30
C ASP A 15 2.37 -6.55 6.28
N GLU A 16 3.06 -6.82 5.17
CA GLU A 16 4.48 -6.45 5.00
C GLU A 16 4.72 -4.94 5.11
N MET A 17 3.77 -4.12 4.66
CA MET A 17 3.84 -2.65 4.68
C MET A 17 3.34 -2.02 5.98
N GLY A 18 2.86 -2.82 6.94
CA GLY A 18 2.26 -2.30 8.18
C GLY A 18 1.05 -1.40 7.93
N LEU A 19 0.20 -1.78 6.97
CA LEU A 19 -1.00 -1.05 6.54
C LEU A 19 -2.31 -1.77 6.91
N ARG A 20 -2.26 -2.96 7.53
CA ARG A 20 -3.46 -3.73 7.89
C ARG A 20 -4.46 -2.93 8.74
N GLU A 21 -3.98 -2.16 9.73
CA GLU A 21 -4.85 -1.34 10.58
C GLU A 21 -5.55 -0.18 9.83
N CYS A 22 -5.06 0.17 8.63
CA CYS A 22 -5.63 1.23 7.81
C CYS A 22 -6.27 0.75 6.52
N ALA A 23 -6.34 -0.57 6.28
CA ALA A 23 -6.75 -1.15 5.01
C ALA A 23 -8.17 -0.72 4.57
N GLU A 24 -9.09 -0.60 5.53
CA GLU A 24 -10.48 -0.21 5.28
C GLU A 24 -10.72 1.30 5.48
N ARG A 25 -9.69 2.06 5.85
CA ARG A 25 -9.80 3.52 6.00
C ARG A 25 -9.65 4.19 4.63
N PRO A 26 -10.44 5.23 4.33
CA PRO A 26 -10.22 6.01 3.12
C PRO A 26 -8.83 6.66 3.16
N ILE A 27 -8.15 6.67 2.00
CA ILE A 27 -6.85 7.36 1.84
C ILE A 27 -6.98 8.86 2.20
N GLY A 28 -8.17 9.43 1.97
CA GLY A 28 -8.47 10.84 2.17
C GLY A 28 -8.01 11.71 1.01
N THR A 29 -8.45 12.95 1.01
CA THR A 29 -8.12 13.96 0.00
C THR A 29 -7.43 15.15 0.66
N TRP A 30 -7.14 16.19 -0.11
CA TRP A 30 -6.68 17.48 0.42
C TRP A 30 -7.69 18.16 1.35
N HIS A 31 -8.95 17.72 1.35
CA HIS A 31 -10.06 18.30 2.14
C HIS A 31 -10.63 17.36 3.19
N LEU A 32 -10.46 16.05 3.02
CA LEU A 32 -10.98 15.03 3.92
C LEU A 32 -9.81 14.25 4.52
N ARG A 33 -9.70 14.28 5.84
CA ARG A 33 -8.70 13.50 6.56
C ARG A 33 -8.91 12.01 6.28
N GLY A 34 -7.83 11.32 5.94
CA GLY A 34 -7.80 9.87 5.76
C GLY A 34 -6.62 9.27 6.51
N ILE A 35 -5.92 8.34 5.86
CA ILE A 35 -4.67 7.79 6.40
C ILE A 35 -3.58 8.88 6.54
N SER A 36 -2.67 8.67 7.49
CA SER A 36 -1.53 9.54 7.79
C SER A 36 -0.55 9.66 6.61
N GLY A 37 0.31 10.67 6.63
CA GLY A 37 1.34 10.83 5.60
C GLY A 37 2.28 9.64 5.48
N GLY A 38 2.70 9.05 6.62
CA GLY A 38 3.53 7.86 6.63
C GLY A 38 2.83 6.63 6.06
N GLU A 39 1.54 6.44 6.37
CA GLU A 39 0.72 5.39 5.75
C GLU A 39 0.57 5.61 4.23
N LYS A 40 0.36 6.86 3.77
CA LYS A 40 0.34 7.18 2.33
C LYS A 40 1.65 6.83 1.63
N LYS A 41 2.79 7.16 2.27
CA LYS A 41 4.12 6.89 1.72
C LYS A 41 4.37 5.39 1.55
N ARG A 42 4.06 4.60 2.58
CA ARG A 42 4.14 3.13 2.49
C ARG A 42 3.16 2.55 1.47
N LEU A 43 1.95 3.11 1.36
CA LEU A 43 0.98 2.70 0.34
C LEU A 43 1.51 2.94 -1.08
N CYS A 44 2.16 4.09 -1.33
CA CYS A 44 2.81 4.36 -2.62
C CYS A 44 3.89 3.33 -2.94
N ILE A 45 4.74 2.99 -1.96
CA ILE A 45 5.77 1.95 -2.13
C ILE A 45 5.13 0.58 -2.40
N ALA A 46 4.06 0.23 -1.68
CA ALA A 46 3.32 -1.01 -1.86
C ALA A 46 2.81 -1.19 -3.31
N LEU A 47 2.27 -0.12 -3.90
CA LEU A 47 1.81 -0.12 -5.30
C LEU A 47 2.94 -0.44 -6.27
N GLU A 48 4.12 0.13 -6.05
CA GLU A 48 5.29 -0.15 -6.89
C GLU A 48 5.79 -1.59 -6.70
N ILE A 49 5.85 -2.10 -5.47
CA ILE A 49 6.29 -3.49 -5.21
C ILE A 49 5.35 -4.52 -5.83
N LEU A 50 4.04 -4.25 -5.89
CA LEU A 50 3.08 -5.14 -6.55
C LEU A 50 3.38 -5.36 -8.04
N THR A 51 4.08 -4.41 -8.69
CA THR A 51 4.55 -4.58 -10.08
C THR A 51 5.73 -5.54 -10.21
N ARG A 52 6.29 -6.00 -9.08
CA ARG A 52 7.48 -6.86 -8.97
C ARG A 52 8.68 -6.31 -9.75
N PRO A 53 9.12 -5.07 -9.47
CA PRO A 53 10.27 -4.51 -10.13
C PRO A 53 11.53 -5.27 -9.71
N ARG A 54 12.48 -5.44 -10.63
CA ARG A 54 13.79 -6.05 -10.30
C ARG A 54 14.68 -5.10 -9.48
N LEU A 55 14.43 -3.80 -9.59
CA LEU A 55 15.15 -2.73 -8.91
C LEU A 55 14.17 -1.58 -8.67
N LEU A 56 14.09 -1.09 -7.44
CA LEU A 56 13.23 0.03 -7.04
C LEU A 56 14.12 1.14 -6.48
N PHE A 57 14.05 2.33 -7.07
CA PHE A 57 14.70 3.52 -6.55
C PHE A 57 13.68 4.29 -5.72
N LEU A 58 14.05 4.64 -4.50
CA LEU A 58 13.24 5.46 -3.60
C LEU A 58 14.07 6.67 -3.21
N ASP A 59 13.56 7.86 -3.51
CA ASP A 59 14.15 9.10 -3.05
C ASP A 59 13.47 9.51 -1.75
N GLU A 60 14.24 9.53 -0.67
CA GLU A 60 13.81 9.75 0.72
C GLU A 60 12.50 9.01 1.11
N PRO A 61 12.53 7.69 1.36
CA PRO A 61 11.37 6.89 1.76
C PRO A 61 10.93 7.02 3.23
#